data_AF-S4RJ49-F1
#
_entry.id   AF-S4RJ49-F1
#
_cell.length_a   1.000
_cell.length_b   1.000
_cell.length_c   1.000
_cell.angle_alpha   90.00
_cell.angle_beta   90.00
_cell.angle_gamma   90.00
#
_symmetry.space_group_name_H-M   'P 1'
#
loop_
_entity.id
_entity.type
_entity.pdbx_description
1 polymer ?
#
loop_
_entity_poly.entity_id
_entity_poly.type
_entity_poly.pdbx_seq_one_letter_code
_entity_poly.pdbx_strand_id
1 'polypeptide(L)'
;VRSYTKMKTATNIYIFNLALADALATSTLPFQSADYMLGTWPFGPILCKVVMSIDYYNMFTSIFTLTMMSVDRYVAVCHPVKALDFRTPTKAKLINVAIWLLSSIIGVPIMIMGTIKPDQIGYMECLVVFPQPPWFWETLLKICVFIFAFIMPVMIITICYGLMILRLRTVRLFSGSKEKDRNLRRITRMVLVVVAVFIVCWTPIHLFVIARALMTIPETPFMAAAWYSCVALGYTNSCLNPVLYAFLDENFKRCFKEFCFPAGGGGGGGSGGGSGGRRDRATSSSYHRAARAGHNNNHAGGSGGSSG
;
A
#
# COMPACT_ATOMS: atom_id res chain seq x y z
N VAL A 1 -17.36 -0.73 17.33
CA VAL A 1 -17.81 -1.28 16.03
C VAL A 1 -17.79 -0.27 14.87
N ARG A 2 -18.18 1.01 15.05
CA ARG A 2 -18.16 2.03 13.97
C ARG A 2 -16.77 2.42 13.42
N SER A 3 -15.68 2.30 14.20
CA SER A 3 -14.31 2.63 13.72
C SER A 3 -13.77 1.60 12.71
N TYR A 4 -13.98 0.30 12.96
CA TYR A 4 -13.51 -0.78 12.07
C TYR A 4 -14.19 -0.81 10.70
N THR A 5 -15.44 -0.34 10.58
CA THR A 5 -16.15 -0.29 9.28
C THR A 5 -15.56 0.78 8.35
N LYS A 6 -14.98 1.86 8.91
CA LYS A 6 -14.24 2.89 8.14
C LYS A 6 -12.90 2.38 7.60
N MET A 7 -12.39 1.25 8.11
CA MET A 7 -11.09 0.69 7.71
C MET A 7 -11.17 -0.24 6.50
N LYS A 8 -12.36 -0.62 6.01
CA LYS A 8 -12.51 -1.48 4.83
C LYS A 8 -12.46 -0.67 3.53
N THR A 9 -11.45 0.17 3.35
CA THR A 9 -11.19 0.79 2.04
C THR A 9 -10.31 -0.14 1.20
N ALA A 10 -10.42 -0.05 -0.13
CA ALA A 10 -9.57 -0.83 -1.03
C ALA A 10 -8.08 -0.66 -0.72
N THR A 11 -7.63 0.57 -0.41
CA THR A 11 -6.24 0.82 -0.01
C THR A 11 -5.85 0.09 1.29
N ASN A 12 -6.69 0.12 2.32
CA ASN A 12 -6.36 -0.54 3.58
C ASN A 12 -6.24 -2.06 3.45
N ILE A 13 -6.98 -2.66 2.50
CA ILE A 13 -6.86 -4.08 2.16
C ILE A 13 -5.50 -4.39 1.53
N TYR A 14 -4.98 -3.51 0.67
CA TYR A 14 -3.61 -3.66 0.15
C TYR A 14 -2.56 -3.45 1.24
N ILE A 15 -2.74 -2.47 2.13
CA ILE A 15 -1.80 -2.21 3.23
C ILE A 15 -1.73 -3.41 4.16
N PHE A 16 -2.88 -4.01 4.48
CA PHE A 16 -2.93 -5.22 5.28
C PHE A 16 -2.20 -6.40 4.60
N ASN A 17 -2.38 -6.56 3.28
CA ASN A 17 -1.69 -7.62 2.53
C ASN A 17 -0.17 -7.46 2.57
N LEU A 18 0.31 -6.23 2.43
CA LEU A 18 1.73 -5.91 2.51
C LEU A 18 2.28 -6.16 3.92
N ALA A 19 1.56 -5.71 4.95
CA ALA A 19 1.93 -5.96 6.34
C ALA A 19 1.96 -7.45 6.70
N LEU A 20 1.05 -8.25 6.13
CA LEU A 20 1.05 -9.70 6.28
C LEU A 20 2.28 -10.34 5.64
N ALA A 21 2.61 -9.96 4.40
CA ALA A 21 3.78 -10.45 3.69
C ALA A 21 5.09 -10.09 4.43
N ASP A 22 5.22 -8.83 4.83
CA ASP A 22 6.39 -8.34 5.57
C ASP A 22 6.51 -9.01 6.96
N ALA A 23 5.39 -9.27 7.65
CA ALA A 23 5.39 -9.98 8.93
C ALA A 23 5.83 -11.45 8.78
N LEU A 24 5.38 -12.13 7.72
CA LEU A 24 5.82 -13.49 7.42
C LEU A 24 7.33 -13.53 7.15
N ALA A 25 7.85 -12.64 6.30
CA ALA A 25 9.29 -12.55 6.05
C ALA A 25 10.09 -12.19 7.31
N THR A 26 9.62 -11.24 8.11
CA THR A 26 10.30 -10.85 9.35
C THR A 26 10.37 -12.03 10.34
N SER A 27 9.36 -12.90 10.34
CA SER A 27 9.37 -14.10 11.18
C SER A 27 10.42 -15.14 10.78
N THR A 28 10.93 -15.11 9.54
CA THR A 28 12.00 -16.02 9.09
C THR A 28 13.41 -15.54 9.45
N LEU A 29 13.57 -14.23 9.71
CA LEU A 29 14.87 -13.60 9.98
C LEU A 29 15.68 -14.22 11.13
N PRO A 30 15.09 -14.66 12.26
CA PRO A 30 15.87 -15.33 13.32
C PRO A 30 16.54 -16.62 12.84
N PHE A 31 15.87 -17.40 11.99
CA PHE A 31 16.42 -18.65 11.45
C PHE A 31 17.54 -18.37 10.45
N GLN A 32 17.34 -17.40 9.56
CA GLN A 32 18.39 -16.94 8.65
C GLN A 32 19.60 -16.40 9.42
N SER A 33 19.37 -15.62 10.48
CA SER A 33 20.45 -15.09 11.32
C SER A 33 21.25 -16.21 11.99
N ALA A 34 20.57 -17.23 12.51
CA ALA A 34 21.23 -18.40 13.09
C ALA A 34 22.03 -19.19 12.05
N ASP A 35 21.49 -19.38 10.85
CA ASP A 35 22.21 -20.01 9.73
C ASP A 35 23.52 -19.27 9.40
N TYR A 36 23.46 -17.94 9.26
CA TYR A 36 24.65 -17.11 9.03
C TYR A 36 25.67 -17.15 10.17
N MET A 37 25.21 -17.20 11.43
CA MET A 37 26.11 -17.23 12.59
C MET A 37 26.75 -18.60 12.81
N LEU A 38 26.03 -19.68 12.53
CA LEU A 38 26.49 -21.05 12.72
C LEU A 38 27.26 -21.58 11.50
N GLY A 39 27.08 -20.97 10.32
CA GLY A 39 27.61 -21.45 9.05
C GLY A 39 26.99 -22.77 8.59
N THR A 40 25.84 -23.13 9.15
CA THR A 40 25.11 -24.38 8.88
C THR A 40 23.65 -24.22 9.25
N TRP A 41 22.77 -24.97 8.57
CA TRP A 41 21.33 -24.98 8.76
C TRP A 41 20.92 -26.13 9.70
N PRO A 42 20.66 -25.86 11.00
CA PRO A 42 20.34 -26.92 11.97
C PRO A 42 18.85 -27.29 12.00
N PHE A 43 17.97 -26.54 11.32
CA PHE A 43 16.53 -26.62 11.52
C PHE A 43 15.80 -27.67 10.66
N GLY A 44 16.56 -28.46 9.90
CA GLY A 44 16.04 -29.53 9.06
C GLY A 44 15.34 -29.06 7.77
N PRO A 45 14.92 -30.01 6.92
CA PRO A 45 14.47 -29.72 5.56
C PRO A 45 13.11 -29.03 5.48
N ILE A 46 12.20 -29.31 6.42
CA ILE A 46 10.85 -28.72 6.42
C ILE A 46 10.93 -27.21 6.64
N LEU A 47 11.69 -26.77 7.66
CA LEU A 47 11.80 -25.34 7.94
C LEU A 47 12.57 -24.62 6.83
N CYS A 48 13.59 -25.26 6.23
CA CYS A 48 14.28 -24.72 5.06
C CYS A 48 13.31 -24.42 3.90
N LYS A 49 12.45 -25.38 3.56
CA LYS A 49 11.43 -25.22 2.51
C LYS A 49 10.46 -24.06 2.82
N VAL A 50 10.02 -23.96 4.08
CA VAL A 50 9.09 -22.92 4.52
C VAL A 50 9.75 -21.53 4.46
N VAL A 51 10.96 -21.38 4.99
CA VAL A 51 11.69 -20.11 4.99
C VAL A 51 11.95 -19.65 3.56
N MET A 52 12.49 -20.52 2.71
CA MET A 52 12.73 -20.21 1.30
C MET A 52 11.44 -19.83 0.56
N SER A 53 10.34 -20.56 0.81
CA SER A 53 9.06 -20.23 0.18
C SER A 53 8.55 -18.86 0.63
N ILE A 54 8.58 -18.56 1.94
CA ILE A 54 8.16 -17.27 2.49
C ILE A 54 8.97 -16.12 1.90
N ASP A 55 10.28 -16.26 1.75
CA ASP A 55 11.13 -15.21 1.20
C ASP A 55 10.74 -14.88 -0.26
N TYR A 56 10.51 -15.91 -1.09
CA TYR A 56 10.03 -15.73 -2.46
C TYR A 56 8.60 -15.18 -2.52
N TYR A 57 7.70 -15.67 -1.66
CA TYR A 57 6.34 -15.14 -1.57
C TYR A 57 6.36 -13.67 -1.23
N ASN A 58 7.09 -13.27 -0.18
CA ASN A 58 7.21 -11.88 0.23
C ASN A 58 7.72 -11.00 -0.91
N MET A 59 8.79 -11.42 -1.59
CA MET A 59 9.33 -10.67 -2.75
C MET A 59 8.24 -10.36 -3.79
N PHE A 60 7.50 -11.37 -4.25
CA PHE A 60 6.48 -11.19 -5.29
C PHE A 60 5.20 -10.51 -4.77
N THR A 61 4.68 -10.93 -3.61
CA THR A 61 3.44 -10.35 -3.07
C THR A 61 3.62 -8.88 -2.74
N SER A 62 4.77 -8.50 -2.18
CA SER A 62 5.04 -7.13 -1.78
C SER A 62 5.13 -6.22 -3.01
N ILE A 63 5.89 -6.60 -4.05
CA ILE A 63 6.00 -5.77 -5.25
C ILE A 63 4.73 -5.70 -6.09
N PHE A 64 3.98 -6.80 -6.22
CA PHE A 64 2.69 -6.78 -6.91
C PHE A 64 1.67 -5.94 -6.14
N THR A 65 1.68 -6.00 -4.80
CA THR A 65 0.83 -5.14 -3.96
C THR A 65 1.20 -3.67 -4.13
N LEU A 66 2.48 -3.31 -4.13
CA LEU A 66 2.97 -1.95 -4.39
C LEU A 66 2.55 -1.43 -5.77
N THR A 67 2.66 -2.28 -6.78
CA THR A 67 2.23 -1.98 -8.15
C THR A 67 0.72 -1.71 -8.19
N MET A 68 -0.08 -2.57 -7.57
CA MET A 68 -1.54 -2.41 -7.53
C MET A 68 -1.98 -1.21 -6.70
N MET A 69 -1.28 -0.87 -5.62
CA MET A 69 -1.50 0.38 -4.89
C MET A 69 -1.24 1.60 -5.78
N SER A 70 -0.20 1.55 -6.63
CA SER A 70 0.13 2.64 -7.56
C SER A 70 -0.95 2.80 -8.64
N VAL A 71 -1.48 1.68 -9.16
CA VAL A 71 -2.63 1.66 -10.08
C VAL A 71 -3.90 2.19 -9.39
N ASP A 72 -4.20 1.75 -8.16
CA ASP A 72 -5.34 2.24 -7.35
C ASP A 72 -5.32 3.76 -7.21
N ARG A 73 -4.14 4.33 -6.96
CA ARG A 73 -3.94 5.78 -6.83
C ARG A 73 -4.08 6.50 -8.16
N TYR A 74 -3.50 5.95 -9.23
CA TYR A 74 -3.67 6.48 -10.58
C TYR A 74 -5.16 6.54 -10.96
N VAL A 75 -5.92 5.46 -10.77
CA VAL A 75 -7.35 5.41 -11.09
C VAL A 75 -8.14 6.41 -10.25
N ALA A 76 -7.86 6.49 -8.93
CA ALA A 76 -8.53 7.42 -8.03
C ALA A 76 -8.39 8.90 -8.47
N VAL A 77 -7.25 9.26 -9.05
CA VAL A 77 -6.94 10.66 -9.39
C VAL A 77 -7.27 10.98 -10.84
N CYS A 78 -6.91 10.10 -11.77
CA CYS A 78 -7.09 10.35 -13.20
C CYS A 78 -8.50 10.03 -13.69
N HIS A 79 -9.19 9.08 -13.04
CA HIS A 79 -10.47 8.55 -13.47
C HIS A 79 -11.48 8.48 -12.30
N PRO A 80 -11.86 9.62 -11.69
CA PRO A 80 -12.63 9.65 -10.44
C PRO A 80 -14.01 8.96 -10.53
N VAL A 81 -14.67 9.01 -11.69
CA VAL A 81 -15.95 8.31 -11.91
C VAL A 81 -15.74 6.80 -11.92
N LYS A 82 -14.77 6.29 -12.70
CA LYS A 82 -14.43 4.86 -12.72
C LYS A 82 -13.90 4.35 -11.38
N ALA A 83 -13.30 5.22 -10.58
CA ALA A 83 -12.79 4.89 -9.26
C ALA A 83 -13.90 4.44 -8.29
N LEU A 84 -15.13 4.93 -8.45
CA LEU A 84 -16.27 4.51 -7.64
C LEU A 84 -16.57 3.00 -7.83
N ASP A 85 -16.46 2.51 -9.06
CA ASP A 85 -16.69 1.10 -9.38
C ASP A 85 -15.46 0.23 -9.13
N PHE A 86 -14.25 0.75 -9.38
CA PHE A 86 -13.01 0.00 -9.28
C PHE A 86 -12.56 -0.20 -7.82
N ARG A 87 -12.65 0.83 -6.98
CA ARG A 87 -12.07 0.85 -5.62
C ARG A 87 -12.98 0.24 -4.57
N THR A 88 -13.63 -0.87 -4.90
CA THR A 88 -14.50 -1.58 -3.97
C THR A 88 -13.69 -2.59 -3.13
N PRO A 89 -14.07 -2.83 -1.86
CA PRO A 89 -13.36 -3.77 -0.99
C PRO A 89 -13.36 -5.20 -1.53
N THR A 90 -14.43 -5.60 -2.22
CA THR A 90 -14.54 -6.93 -2.83
C THR A 90 -13.54 -7.12 -3.97
N LYS A 91 -13.40 -6.12 -4.85
CA LYS A 91 -12.40 -6.15 -5.93
C LYS A 91 -10.97 -6.15 -5.37
N ALA A 92 -10.70 -5.35 -4.34
CA ALA A 92 -9.38 -5.35 -3.69
C ALA A 92 -9.03 -6.72 -3.09
N LYS A 93 -9.98 -7.41 -2.45
CA LYS A 93 -9.78 -8.78 -1.97
C LYS A 93 -9.50 -9.76 -3.10
N LEU A 94 -10.27 -9.69 -4.20
CA LEU A 94 -10.06 -10.55 -5.36
C LEU A 94 -8.68 -10.33 -5.98
N ILE A 95 -8.24 -9.07 -6.09
CA ILE A 95 -6.91 -8.71 -6.58
C ILE A 95 -5.83 -9.27 -5.65
N ASN A 96 -6.00 -9.18 -4.33
CA ASN A 96 -5.05 -9.80 -3.39
C ASN A 96 -4.98 -11.32 -3.59
N VAL A 97 -6.12 -12.01 -3.70
CA VAL A 97 -6.12 -13.45 -3.99
C VAL A 97 -5.38 -13.75 -5.29
N ALA A 98 -5.59 -12.96 -6.34
CA ALA A 98 -4.87 -13.09 -7.61
C ALA A 98 -3.36 -12.86 -7.45
N ILE A 99 -2.94 -11.90 -6.62
CA ILE A 99 -1.53 -11.65 -6.30
C ILE A 99 -0.92 -12.90 -5.64
N TRP A 100 -1.58 -13.48 -4.64
CA TRP A 100 -1.09 -14.69 -3.97
C TRP A 100 -1.02 -15.89 -4.92
N LEU A 101 -2.02 -16.06 -5.79
CA LEU A 101 -2.01 -17.13 -6.80
C LEU A 101 -0.86 -16.93 -7.80
N LEU A 102 -0.64 -15.70 -8.27
CA LEU A 102 0.46 -15.38 -9.19
C LEU A 102 1.82 -15.62 -8.52
N SER A 103 2.00 -15.20 -7.28
CA SER A 103 3.21 -15.49 -6.49
C SER A 103 3.40 -16.99 -6.28
N SER A 104 2.31 -17.76 -6.14
CA SER A 104 2.36 -19.22 -5.94
C SER A 104 2.91 -19.97 -7.14
N ILE A 105 2.81 -19.41 -8.35
CA ILE A 105 3.42 -19.98 -9.57
C ILE A 105 4.93 -20.18 -9.38
N ILE A 106 5.58 -19.32 -8.58
CA ILE A 106 7.02 -19.42 -8.26
C ILE A 106 7.24 -19.97 -6.85
N GLY A 107 6.46 -19.51 -5.87
CA GLY A 107 6.62 -19.91 -4.47
C GLY A 107 6.43 -21.41 -4.20
N VAL A 108 5.48 -22.06 -4.90
CA VAL A 108 5.24 -23.50 -4.75
C VAL A 108 6.38 -24.35 -5.35
N PRO A 109 6.85 -24.11 -6.59
CA PRO A 109 8.04 -24.78 -7.10
C PRO A 109 9.26 -24.62 -6.19
N ILE A 110 9.51 -23.41 -5.66
CA ILE A 110 10.62 -23.18 -4.72
C ILE A 110 10.47 -24.01 -3.44
N MET A 111 9.26 -24.10 -2.89
CA MET A 111 8.99 -24.95 -1.72
C MET A 111 9.23 -26.44 -2.00
N ILE A 112 8.89 -26.91 -3.20
CA ILE A 112 9.11 -28.31 -3.62
C ILE A 112 10.60 -28.59 -3.82
N MET A 113 11.32 -27.67 -4.48
CA MET A 113 12.74 -27.81 -4.83
C MET A 113 13.71 -27.46 -3.69
N GLY A 114 13.26 -26.75 -2.66
CA GLY A 114 14.06 -26.41 -1.48
C GLY A 114 14.44 -27.66 -0.69
N THR A 115 15.70 -27.79 -0.30
CA THR A 115 16.20 -28.91 0.50
C THR A 115 17.46 -28.50 1.26
N ILE A 116 17.92 -29.37 2.14
CA ILE A 116 19.25 -29.27 2.73
C ILE A 116 20.25 -30.16 1.98
N LYS A 117 21.48 -29.69 1.81
CA LYS A 117 22.61 -30.45 1.26
C LYS A 117 23.89 -30.13 2.02
N PRO A 118 24.79 -31.11 2.22
CA PRO A 118 26.09 -30.83 2.79
C PRO A 118 26.95 -30.02 1.82
N ASP A 119 27.67 -29.03 2.33
CA ASP A 119 28.72 -28.28 1.63
C ASP A 119 30.01 -29.13 1.53
N GLN A 120 31.11 -28.52 1.06
CA GLN A 120 32.40 -29.22 0.91
C GLN A 120 33.06 -29.63 2.23
N ILE A 121 32.64 -29.04 3.36
CA ILE A 121 33.22 -29.23 4.69
C ILE A 121 32.30 -30.11 5.56
N GLY A 122 31.08 -30.42 5.09
CA GLY A 122 30.08 -31.26 5.75
C GLY A 122 29.00 -30.49 6.50
N TYR A 123 28.99 -29.14 6.43
CA TYR A 123 27.94 -28.30 6.98
C TYR A 123 26.69 -28.35 6.10
N MET A 124 25.51 -28.32 6.71
CA MET A 124 24.25 -28.43 5.98
C MET A 124 23.84 -27.05 5.48
N GLU A 125 23.65 -26.89 4.18
CA GLU A 125 23.15 -25.65 3.58
C GLU A 125 21.68 -25.80 3.18
N CYS A 126 20.87 -24.77 3.45
CA CYS A 126 19.51 -24.66 2.94
C CYS A 126 19.53 -24.01 1.55
N LEU A 127 19.18 -24.76 0.49
CA LEU A 127 19.27 -24.29 -0.89
C LEU A 127 18.17 -24.85 -1.79
N VAL A 128 18.00 -24.24 -2.97
CA VAL A 128 17.10 -24.74 -4.02
C VAL A 128 17.90 -25.65 -4.96
N VAL A 129 17.52 -26.92 -5.05
CA VAL A 129 18.13 -27.85 -6.01
C VAL A 129 17.31 -27.86 -7.29
N PHE A 130 17.91 -27.42 -8.38
CA PHE A 130 17.27 -27.41 -9.70
C PHE A 130 17.38 -28.76 -10.41
N PRO A 131 16.37 -29.12 -11.24
CA PRO A 131 16.45 -30.28 -12.12
C PRO A 131 17.62 -30.19 -13.10
N GLN A 132 18.07 -31.33 -13.63
CA GLN A 132 19.07 -31.35 -14.70
C GLN A 132 18.47 -30.82 -16.01
N PRO A 133 19.11 -29.87 -16.72
CA PRO A 133 20.35 -29.17 -16.37
C PRO A 133 20.14 -27.98 -15.40
N PRO A 134 20.86 -27.89 -14.26
CA PRO A 134 20.56 -26.92 -13.20
C PRO A 134 20.80 -25.47 -13.64
N TRP A 135 21.83 -25.23 -14.44
CA TRP A 135 22.18 -23.90 -14.94
C TRP A 135 21.03 -23.25 -15.72
N PHE A 136 20.25 -24.05 -16.45
CA PHE A 136 19.11 -23.55 -17.23
C PHE A 136 17.99 -23.05 -16.33
N TRP A 137 17.54 -23.89 -15.39
CA TRP A 137 16.43 -23.56 -14.49
C TRP A 137 16.79 -22.46 -13.49
N GLU A 138 18.02 -22.46 -13.00
CA GLU A 138 18.54 -21.40 -12.14
C GLU A 138 18.58 -20.06 -12.89
N THR A 139 19.09 -20.05 -14.12
CA THR A 139 19.13 -18.84 -14.96
C THR A 139 17.72 -18.37 -15.32
N LEU A 140 16.83 -19.28 -15.66
CA LEU A 140 15.43 -18.98 -15.95
C LEU A 140 14.75 -18.34 -14.74
N LEU A 141 14.89 -18.90 -13.54
CA LEU A 141 14.34 -18.33 -12.31
C LEU A 141 14.88 -16.91 -12.08
N LYS A 142 16.20 -16.72 -12.19
CA LYS A 142 16.85 -15.39 -12.05
C LYS A 142 16.29 -14.37 -13.05
N ILE A 143 16.11 -14.76 -14.31
CA ILE A 143 15.53 -13.90 -15.35
C ILE A 143 14.06 -13.59 -15.05
N CYS A 144 13.26 -14.60 -14.69
CA CYS A 144 11.86 -14.41 -14.32
C CYS A 144 11.72 -13.45 -13.13
N VAL A 145 12.53 -13.63 -12.09
CA VAL A 145 12.56 -12.73 -10.94
C VAL A 145 12.97 -11.31 -11.38
N PHE A 146 14.00 -11.15 -12.19
CA PHE A 146 14.40 -9.83 -12.69
C PHE A 146 13.30 -9.12 -13.49
N ILE A 147 12.60 -9.85 -14.37
CA ILE A 147 11.54 -9.26 -15.19
C ILE A 147 10.30 -8.95 -14.33
N PHE A 148 9.78 -9.93 -13.61
CA PHE A 148 8.49 -9.83 -12.95
C PHE A 148 8.56 -9.18 -11.57
N ALA A 149 9.65 -9.34 -10.84
CA ALA A 149 9.82 -8.72 -9.53
C ALA A 149 10.51 -7.36 -9.61
N PHE A 150 11.13 -6.96 -10.73
CA PHE A 150 11.84 -5.68 -10.85
C PHE A 150 11.40 -4.84 -12.07
N ILE A 151 11.71 -5.27 -13.30
CA ILE A 151 11.50 -4.43 -14.50
C ILE A 151 10.02 -4.08 -14.72
N MET A 152 9.14 -5.08 -14.77
CA MET A 152 7.72 -4.88 -15.01
C MET A 152 7.08 -3.98 -13.93
N PRO A 153 7.26 -4.23 -12.62
CA PRO A 153 6.77 -3.34 -11.57
C PRO A 153 7.26 -1.90 -11.69
N VAL A 154 8.57 -1.69 -11.90
CA VAL A 154 9.15 -0.34 -12.03
C VAL A 154 8.53 0.40 -13.20
N MET A 155 8.36 -0.26 -14.34
CA MET A 155 7.72 0.33 -15.52
C MET A 155 6.28 0.73 -15.24
N ILE A 156 5.48 -0.17 -14.65
CA ILE A 156 4.07 0.12 -14.33
C ILE A 156 3.96 1.26 -13.33
N ILE A 157 4.75 1.23 -12.25
CA ILE A 157 4.75 2.27 -11.21
C ILE A 157 5.13 3.62 -11.83
N THR A 158 6.18 3.66 -12.64
CA THR A 158 6.65 4.88 -13.31
C THR A 158 5.61 5.44 -14.27
N ILE A 159 4.97 4.60 -15.10
CA ILE A 159 3.92 5.01 -16.03
C ILE A 159 2.70 5.53 -15.26
N CYS A 160 2.19 4.77 -14.29
CA CYS A 160 1.02 5.15 -13.50
C CYS A 160 1.20 6.51 -12.83
N TYR A 161 2.35 6.72 -12.20
CA TYR A 161 2.62 7.96 -11.51
C TYR A 161 3.02 9.12 -12.44
N GLY A 162 3.70 8.85 -13.56
CA GLY A 162 3.97 9.84 -14.60
C GLY A 162 2.67 10.40 -15.18
N LEU A 163 1.74 9.52 -15.58
CA LEU A 163 0.41 9.91 -16.07
C LEU A 163 -0.41 10.65 -15.02
N MET A 164 -0.32 10.22 -13.75
CA MET A 164 -0.98 10.90 -12.64
C MET A 164 -0.45 12.33 -12.46
N ILE A 165 0.88 12.55 -12.49
CA ILE A 165 1.49 13.88 -12.39
C ILE A 165 1.07 14.76 -13.57
N LEU A 166 1.10 14.22 -14.79
CA LEU A 166 0.65 14.94 -15.99
C LEU A 166 -0.80 15.39 -15.85
N ARG A 167 -1.71 14.49 -15.48
CA ARG A 167 -3.13 14.81 -15.28
C ARG A 167 -3.31 15.89 -14.21
N LEU A 168 -2.58 15.81 -13.11
CA LEU A 168 -2.66 16.78 -12.03
C LEU A 168 -2.12 18.15 -12.44
N ARG A 169 -1.06 18.22 -13.26
CA ARG A 169 -0.58 19.47 -13.86
C ARG A 169 -1.59 20.07 -14.84
N THR A 170 -2.22 19.26 -15.69
CA THR A 170 -3.25 19.73 -16.62
C THR A 170 -4.47 20.28 -15.88
N VAL A 171 -5.00 19.57 -14.89
CA VAL A 171 -6.18 20.02 -14.11
C VAL A 171 -5.85 21.25 -13.24
N ARG A 172 -4.58 21.43 -12.85
CA ARG A 172 -4.11 22.61 -12.11
C ARG A 172 -4.24 23.91 -12.92
N LEU A 173 -3.98 23.87 -14.23
CA LEU A 173 -4.14 25.03 -15.12
C LEU A 173 -5.57 25.60 -15.09
N PHE A 174 -6.56 24.76 -14.78
CA PHE A 174 -7.98 25.14 -14.80
C PHE A 174 -8.59 25.51 -13.43
N SER A 175 -7.94 25.25 -12.29
CA SER A 175 -8.66 25.26 -10.99
C SER A 175 -7.94 25.89 -9.77
N GLY A 176 -6.66 26.28 -9.86
CA GLY A 176 -6.02 27.25 -8.94
C GLY A 176 -6.00 26.99 -7.41
N SER A 177 -6.48 25.85 -6.89
CA SER A 177 -6.60 25.61 -5.44
C SER A 177 -5.27 25.24 -4.76
N LYS A 178 -4.89 25.99 -3.70
CA LYS A 178 -3.71 25.75 -2.86
C LYS A 178 -3.75 24.43 -2.08
N GLU A 179 -4.93 23.93 -1.72
CA GLU A 179 -5.08 22.66 -0.99
C GLU A 179 -4.78 21.45 -1.91
N LYS A 180 -5.22 21.54 -3.16
CA LYS A 180 -4.94 20.53 -4.20
C LYS A 180 -3.45 20.43 -4.51
N ASP A 181 -2.74 21.55 -4.41
CA ASP A 181 -1.28 21.65 -4.61
C ASP A 181 -0.47 21.00 -3.47
N ARG A 182 -0.89 21.15 -2.21
CA ARG A 182 -0.25 20.45 -1.07
C ARG A 182 -0.42 18.94 -1.19
N ASN A 183 -1.62 18.48 -1.53
CA ASN A 183 -1.90 17.05 -1.67
C ASN A 183 -1.12 16.44 -2.86
N LEU A 184 -1.02 17.18 -3.97
CA LEU A 184 -0.22 16.80 -5.13
C LEU A 184 1.27 16.62 -4.80
N ARG A 185 1.90 17.63 -4.19
CA ARG A 185 3.33 17.55 -3.82
C ARG A 185 3.62 16.39 -2.88
N ARG A 186 2.70 16.13 -1.94
CA ARG A 186 2.80 14.98 -1.03
C ARG A 186 2.77 13.66 -1.80
N ILE A 187 1.82 13.50 -2.73
CA ILE A 187 1.72 12.31 -3.56
C ILE A 187 2.97 12.17 -4.44
N THR A 188 3.41 13.22 -5.15
CA THR A 188 4.63 13.17 -5.97
C THR A 188 5.88 12.83 -5.16
N ARG A 189 6.03 13.39 -3.95
CA ARG A 189 7.13 13.04 -3.05
C ARG A 189 7.04 11.56 -2.63
N MET A 190 5.85 11.06 -2.33
CA MET A 190 5.63 9.64 -2.00
C MET A 190 6.08 8.74 -3.15
N VAL A 191 5.71 9.07 -4.39
CA VAL A 191 6.13 8.33 -5.58
C VAL A 191 7.64 8.26 -5.70
N LEU A 192 8.30 9.43 -5.65
CA LEU A 192 9.74 9.52 -5.81
C LEU A 192 10.46 8.69 -4.75
N VAL A 193 9.97 8.72 -3.50
CA VAL A 193 10.56 7.93 -2.42
C VAL A 193 10.32 6.43 -2.65
N VAL A 194 9.11 5.99 -3.00
CA VAL A 194 8.82 4.55 -3.23
C VAL A 194 9.65 4.02 -4.40
N VAL A 195 9.72 4.75 -5.51
CA VAL A 195 10.53 4.36 -6.68
C VAL A 195 12.01 4.38 -6.35
N ALA A 196 12.50 5.41 -5.66
CA ALA A 196 13.91 5.49 -5.27
C ALA A 196 14.30 4.36 -4.31
N VAL A 197 13.50 4.09 -3.28
CA VAL A 197 13.74 2.98 -2.35
C VAL A 197 13.74 1.65 -3.09
N PHE A 198 12.80 1.45 -4.02
CA PHE A 198 12.75 0.22 -4.81
C PHE A 198 14.00 0.04 -5.69
N ILE A 199 14.39 1.07 -6.44
CA ILE A 199 15.61 1.04 -7.28
C ILE A 199 16.85 0.81 -6.40
N VAL A 200 17.01 1.55 -5.30
CA VAL A 200 18.16 1.43 -4.41
C VAL A 200 18.23 0.04 -3.79
N CYS A 201 17.10 -0.52 -3.33
CA CYS A 201 17.07 -1.82 -2.68
C CYS A 201 17.33 -3.00 -3.63
N TRP A 202 16.76 -2.96 -4.84
CA TRP A 202 16.75 -4.12 -5.73
C TRP A 202 17.80 -4.08 -6.84
N THR A 203 18.24 -2.90 -7.28
CA THR A 203 19.23 -2.79 -8.37
C THR A 203 20.56 -3.48 -8.03
N PRO A 204 21.14 -3.34 -6.81
CA PRO A 204 22.43 -3.95 -6.51
C PRO A 204 22.43 -5.47 -6.63
N ILE A 205 21.40 -6.15 -6.10
CA ILE A 205 21.31 -7.60 -6.17
C ILE A 205 21.12 -8.09 -7.61
N HIS A 206 20.30 -7.39 -8.41
CA HIS A 206 20.10 -7.74 -9.81
C HIS A 206 21.35 -7.52 -10.67
N LEU A 207 22.07 -6.42 -10.46
CA LEU A 207 23.36 -6.20 -11.10
C LEU A 207 24.35 -7.29 -10.72
N PHE A 208 24.39 -7.71 -9.46
CA PHE A 208 25.27 -8.79 -9.00
C PHE A 208 24.92 -10.13 -9.68
N VAL A 209 23.63 -10.46 -9.78
CA VAL A 209 23.14 -11.67 -10.44
C VAL A 209 23.51 -11.69 -11.92
N ILE A 210 23.31 -10.57 -12.62
CA ILE A 210 23.68 -10.43 -14.04
C ILE A 210 25.21 -10.52 -14.20
N ALA A 211 25.97 -9.88 -13.32
CA ALA A 211 27.43 -9.94 -13.35
C ALA A 211 27.93 -11.39 -13.18
N ARG A 212 27.45 -12.14 -12.19
CA ARG A 212 27.82 -13.56 -12.02
C ARG A 212 27.41 -14.45 -13.20
N ALA A 213 26.39 -14.07 -13.96
CA ALA A 213 25.95 -14.81 -15.15
C ALA A 213 26.84 -14.53 -16.38
N LEU A 214 27.42 -13.33 -16.49
CA LEU A 214 28.22 -12.90 -17.65
C LEU A 214 29.73 -13.08 -17.45
N MET A 215 30.21 -13.09 -16.20
CA MET A 215 31.63 -13.19 -15.87
C MET A 215 31.85 -14.11 -14.67
N THR A 216 32.99 -14.80 -14.67
CA THR A 216 33.50 -15.51 -13.49
C THR A 216 34.03 -14.49 -12.48
N ILE A 217 33.28 -14.27 -11.41
CA ILE A 217 33.68 -13.38 -10.31
C ILE A 217 34.51 -14.21 -9.30
N PRO A 218 35.72 -13.76 -8.93
CA PRO A 218 36.54 -14.48 -7.95
C PRO A 218 35.84 -14.50 -6.57
N GLU A 219 35.83 -15.68 -5.95
CA GLU A 219 35.25 -15.92 -4.62
C GLU A 219 36.16 -15.37 -3.52
N THR A 220 36.14 -14.04 -3.37
CA THR A 220 36.85 -13.36 -2.29
C THR A 220 35.89 -13.05 -1.12
N PRO A 221 36.39 -12.95 0.13
CA PRO A 221 35.56 -12.53 1.27
C PRO A 221 34.85 -11.20 1.04
N PHE A 222 35.47 -10.29 0.30
CA PHE A 222 34.86 -9.02 -0.12
C PHE A 222 33.64 -9.22 -1.02
N MET A 223 33.73 -10.12 -2.01
CA MET A 223 32.61 -10.43 -2.92
C MET A 223 31.47 -11.16 -2.20
N ALA A 224 31.78 -12.01 -1.23
CA ALA A 224 30.78 -12.63 -0.37
C ALA A 224 30.07 -11.58 0.51
N ALA A 225 30.82 -10.70 1.18
CA ALA A 225 30.25 -9.60 1.96
C ALA A 225 29.38 -8.66 1.11
N ALA A 226 29.82 -8.34 -0.12
CA ALA A 226 29.06 -7.53 -1.06
C ALA A 226 27.75 -8.21 -1.49
N TRP A 227 27.76 -9.52 -1.73
CA TRP A 227 26.56 -10.30 -2.02
C TRP A 227 25.55 -10.25 -0.87
N TYR A 228 25.98 -10.58 0.35
CA TYR A 228 25.12 -10.55 1.53
C TYR A 228 24.59 -9.14 1.81
N SER A 229 25.40 -8.11 1.57
CA SER A 229 24.96 -6.70 1.68
C SER A 229 23.86 -6.37 0.67
N CYS A 230 23.98 -6.84 -0.58
CA CYS A 230 22.95 -6.65 -1.60
C CYS A 230 21.65 -7.37 -1.25
N VAL A 231 21.74 -8.59 -0.71
CA VAL A 231 20.59 -9.36 -0.23
C VAL A 231 19.91 -8.65 0.94
N ALA A 232 20.68 -8.21 1.94
CA ALA A 232 20.16 -7.46 3.09
C ALA A 232 19.47 -6.14 2.68
N LEU A 233 20.01 -5.45 1.68
CA LEU A 233 19.40 -4.24 1.13
C LEU A 233 18.06 -4.52 0.44
N GLY A 234 17.93 -5.68 -0.23
CA GLY A 234 16.66 -6.17 -0.75
C GLY A 234 15.61 -6.37 0.35
N TYR A 235 15.98 -7.04 1.45
CA TYR A 235 15.10 -7.20 2.62
C TYR A 235 14.71 -5.88 3.29
N THR A 236 15.58 -4.87 3.23
CA THR A 236 15.28 -3.53 3.76
C THR A 236 14.09 -2.87 3.03
N ASN A 237 13.81 -3.26 1.77
CA ASN A 237 12.63 -2.79 1.03
C ASN A 237 11.32 -3.12 1.78
N SER A 238 11.22 -4.34 2.31
CA SER A 238 10.09 -4.77 3.14
C SER A 238 9.98 -3.98 4.44
N CYS A 239 11.10 -3.77 5.14
CA CYS A 239 11.12 -3.01 6.40
C CYS A 239 10.74 -1.53 6.24
N LEU A 240 11.01 -0.94 5.07
CA LEU A 240 10.71 0.46 4.79
C LEU A 240 9.24 0.70 4.46
N ASN A 241 8.49 -0.33 4.04
CA ASN A 241 7.09 -0.18 3.62
C ASN A 241 6.22 0.47 4.72
N PRO A 242 6.15 -0.02 5.98
CA PRO A 242 5.36 0.61 7.04
C PRO A 242 5.78 2.06 7.35
N VAL A 243 7.08 2.35 7.30
CA VAL A 243 7.63 3.70 7.51
C VAL A 243 7.14 4.63 6.41
N LEU A 244 7.23 4.20 5.15
CA LEU A 244 6.73 4.96 4.01
C LEU A 244 5.23 5.27 4.19
N TYR A 245 4.38 4.30 4.53
CA TYR A 245 2.95 4.59 4.72
C TYR A 245 2.65 5.43 5.96
N ALA A 246 3.38 5.22 7.06
CA ALA A 246 3.27 6.01 8.29
C ALA A 246 3.60 7.48 8.06
N PHE A 247 4.57 7.80 7.20
CA PHE A 247 4.88 9.18 6.86
C PHE A 247 3.98 9.76 5.75
N LEU A 248 3.34 8.92 4.93
CA LEU A 248 2.76 9.35 3.64
C LEU A 248 1.22 9.25 3.56
N ASP A 249 0.51 8.40 4.30
CA ASP A 249 -0.97 8.33 4.30
C ASP A 249 -1.59 8.96 5.57
N GLU A 250 -2.44 9.99 5.43
CA GLU A 250 -3.09 10.63 6.61
C GLU A 250 -4.13 9.74 7.30
N ASN A 251 -4.80 8.86 6.56
CA ASN A 251 -5.69 7.89 7.17
C ASN A 251 -4.89 6.87 7.97
N PHE A 252 -3.73 6.45 7.47
CA PHE A 252 -2.82 5.58 8.22
C PHE A 252 -2.25 6.29 9.45
N LYS A 253 -1.79 7.55 9.32
CA LYS A 253 -1.36 8.37 10.48
C LYS A 253 -2.44 8.50 11.53
N ARG A 254 -3.68 8.77 11.13
CA ARG A 254 -4.81 8.89 12.06
C ARG A 254 -5.08 7.56 12.77
N CYS A 255 -5.12 6.44 12.04
CA CYS A 255 -5.35 5.12 12.64
C CYS A 255 -4.17 4.68 13.52
N PHE A 256 -2.92 4.92 13.11
CA PHE A 256 -1.73 4.64 13.91
C PHE A 256 -1.71 5.48 15.19
N LYS A 257 -2.10 6.77 15.10
CA LYS A 257 -2.25 7.62 16.27
C LYS A 257 -3.37 7.15 17.20
N GLU A 258 -4.51 6.71 16.67
CA GLU A 258 -5.60 6.12 17.47
C GLU A 258 -5.22 4.77 18.11
N PHE A 259 -4.36 3.99 17.47
CA PHE A 259 -3.85 2.71 17.99
C PHE A 259 -2.76 2.91 19.07
N CYS A 260 -1.77 3.76 18.81
CA CYS A 260 -0.67 4.04 19.74
C CYS A 260 -1.09 4.95 20.89
N PHE A 261 -2.08 5.82 20.67
CA PHE A 261 -2.67 6.68 21.69
C PHE A 261 -4.19 6.51 21.66
N PRO A 262 -4.73 5.42 22.25
CA PRO A 262 -6.16 5.30 22.44
C PRO A 262 -6.61 6.50 23.27
N ALA A 263 -7.44 7.36 22.70
CA ALA A 263 -8.08 8.41 23.47
C ALA A 263 -8.87 7.70 24.59
N GLY A 264 -8.43 7.87 25.83
CA GLY A 264 -8.99 7.18 26.98
C GLY A 264 -10.51 7.34 27.03
N GLY A 265 -11.21 6.21 26.97
CA GLY A 265 -12.64 6.16 27.22
C GLY A 265 -12.90 6.35 28.72
N GLY A 266 -13.27 7.55 29.12
CA GLY A 266 -14.03 7.82 30.35
C GLY A 266 -15.50 7.99 30.00
N GLY A 267 -16.37 7.20 30.64
CA GLY A 267 -17.77 6.98 30.31
C GLY A 267 -18.71 8.19 30.45
N GLY A 268 -19.89 8.04 29.86
CA GLY A 268 -20.88 9.10 29.64
C GLY A 268 -21.81 9.43 30.81
N GLY A 269 -22.65 10.42 30.56
CA GLY A 269 -23.79 10.81 31.37
C GLY A 269 -24.38 12.11 30.82
N GLY A 270 -25.55 12.03 30.17
CA GLY A 270 -26.26 13.21 29.69
C GLY A 270 -27.00 13.95 30.81
N SER A 271 -27.35 15.22 30.54
CA SER A 271 -28.53 15.99 31.01
C SER A 271 -28.16 17.38 31.55
N GLY A 272 -28.90 18.39 31.07
CA GLY A 272 -29.15 19.69 31.72
C GLY A 272 -27.96 20.65 31.78
N GLY A 273 -28.00 21.86 31.21
CA GLY A 273 -29.02 22.87 31.46
C GLY A 273 -28.65 23.67 32.72
N GLY A 274 -27.89 24.75 32.55
CA GLY A 274 -27.39 25.60 33.64
C GLY A 274 -26.86 26.94 33.14
N SER A 275 -27.78 27.87 32.96
CA SER A 275 -27.66 29.27 32.54
C SER A 275 -26.61 30.12 33.26
N GLY A 276 -26.08 31.14 32.57
CA GLY A 276 -25.24 32.19 33.16
C GLY A 276 -24.90 33.40 32.28
N GLY A 277 -25.90 34.14 31.75
CA GLY A 277 -25.79 35.55 31.28
C GLY A 277 -25.21 35.77 29.87
N ARG A 278 -25.66 36.72 29.04
CA ARG A 278 -26.51 37.91 29.23
C ARG A 278 -26.83 38.48 27.83
N ARG A 279 -28.09 38.90 27.58
CA ARG A 279 -28.59 39.83 26.50
C ARG A 279 -28.47 39.29 25.06
N ASP A 280 -29.54 39.16 24.26
CA ASP A 280 -30.55 40.17 23.92
C ASP A 280 -31.96 39.60 23.72
N ARG A 281 -32.96 40.40 24.13
CA ARG A 281 -34.39 40.14 24.03
C ARG A 281 -34.97 41.07 22.97
N ALA A 282 -35.37 40.53 21.84
CA ALA A 282 -36.36 41.15 20.95
C ALA A 282 -37.31 40.04 20.46
N THR A 283 -38.43 39.93 21.17
CA THR A 283 -39.54 39.02 20.91
C THR A 283 -40.27 39.40 19.64
N SER A 284 -40.27 38.50 18.65
CA SER A 284 -41.31 38.44 17.62
C SER A 284 -42.45 37.55 18.14
N SER A 285 -43.51 38.21 18.60
CA SER A 285 -44.82 37.62 18.85
C SER A 285 -45.58 37.63 17.54
N SER A 286 -45.86 36.47 16.94
CA SER A 286 -46.95 36.28 15.95
C SER A 286 -46.98 34.85 15.39
N TYR A 287 -47.46 33.90 16.19
CA TYR A 287 -48.03 32.64 15.67
C TYR A 287 -49.34 32.34 16.40
N HIS A 288 -50.34 33.19 16.13
CA HIS A 288 -51.75 32.87 16.31
C HIS A 288 -52.55 33.67 15.27
N ARG A 289 -52.73 33.11 14.08
CA ARG A 289 -53.93 33.27 13.24
C ARG A 289 -53.78 32.45 11.95
N ALA A 290 -54.18 31.19 12.03
CA ALA A 290 -54.67 30.44 10.89
C ALA A 290 -56.20 30.34 11.05
N ALA A 291 -56.92 31.34 10.53
CA ALA A 291 -58.33 31.23 10.15
C ALA A 291 -58.74 32.52 9.42
N ARG A 292 -59.29 32.35 8.21
CA ARG A 292 -59.84 33.36 7.28
C ARG A 292 -58.85 33.97 6.28
N ALA A 293 -58.50 33.15 5.29
CA ALA A 293 -58.29 33.62 3.93
C ALA A 293 -59.64 33.56 3.17
N GLY A 294 -60.16 34.71 2.79
CA GLY A 294 -61.19 34.91 1.76
C GLY A 294 -60.79 36.20 1.06
N HIS A 295 -59.90 36.10 0.09
CA HIS A 295 -60.24 36.23 -1.34
C HIS A 295 -60.84 37.60 -1.66
N ASN A 296 -59.99 38.52 -2.14
CA ASN A 296 -60.37 39.40 -3.23
C ASN A 296 -59.13 40.06 -3.83
N ASN A 297 -58.98 39.88 -5.14
CA ASN A 297 -58.12 40.67 -5.99
C ASN A 297 -58.99 41.16 -7.16
N ASN A 298 -58.70 42.39 -7.57
CA ASN A 298 -58.95 43.03 -8.87
C ASN A 298 -60.14 43.98 -9.07
N HIS A 299 -59.76 45.03 -9.81
CA HIS A 299 -60.51 46.06 -10.57
C HIS A 299 -61.01 47.26 -9.75
N ALA A 300 -60.62 48.52 -9.99
CA ALA A 300 -60.34 49.36 -11.18
C ALA A 300 -61.42 50.45 -11.29
N GLY A 301 -60.99 51.72 -11.32
CA GLY A 301 -61.60 52.80 -12.09
C GLY A 301 -62.91 53.45 -11.62
N GLY A 302 -62.83 54.76 -11.35
CA GLY A 302 -63.67 55.73 -12.08
C GLY A 302 -65.04 56.13 -11.50
N SER A 303 -65.08 57.38 -11.03
CA SER A 303 -66.08 58.43 -11.35
C SER A 303 -67.59 58.18 -11.19
N GLY A 304 -68.20 58.98 -10.30
CA GLY A 304 -69.28 59.92 -10.67
C GLY A 304 -70.73 59.53 -10.43
N GLY A 305 -71.45 60.40 -9.69
CA GLY A 305 -72.76 60.89 -10.15
C GLY A 305 -74.05 60.30 -9.57
N SER A 306 -74.70 61.12 -8.73
CA SER A 306 -76.14 61.48 -8.75
C SER A 306 -77.25 60.49 -8.35
N SER A 307 -77.95 60.93 -7.30
CA SER A 307 -79.40 61.23 -7.23
C SER A 307 -80.46 60.15 -7.53
N GLY A 308 -81.42 60.05 -6.61
CA GLY A 308 -82.71 59.36 -6.77
C GLY A 308 -83.26 58.89 -5.45
#